data_AF-A0A525WFA5-F1
#
_entry.id   AF-A0A525WFA5-F1
#
_cell.length_a   1.000
_cell.length_b   1.000
_cell.length_c   1.000
_cell.angle_alpha   90.00
_cell.angle_beta   90.00
_cell.angle_gamma   90.00
#
_symmetry.space_group_name_H-M   'P 1'
#
loop_
_entity.id
_entity.type
_entity.pdbx_description
1 polymer ?
#
loop_
_entity_poly.entity_id
_entity_poly.type
_entity_poly.pdbx_seq_one_letter_code
_entity_poly.pdbx_strand_id
1 'polypeptide(L)'
;MGADVFFEDILRAREILRNVSYVAPVKTNVELDALTSATVFLKCETAQRTGSFKFRGAYYAASRVEAKGLGRTVATISSGNHGQGLALAVSLLNLSAYVIVPKPYVPRKQLAIAQHGAHVIVVEDRTASRTSSS
;
A
#
# COMPACT_ATOMS: atom_id res chain seq x y z
N MET A 1 5.31 19.16 7.78
CA MET A 1 3.91 19.41 8.19
C MET A 1 3.08 18.28 7.65
N GLY A 2 2.45 17.48 8.52
CA GLY A 2 1.43 16.54 8.05
C GLY A 2 0.22 17.34 7.59
N ALA A 3 -0.32 17.04 6.42
CA ALA A 3 -1.60 17.59 6.04
C ALA A 3 -2.66 16.94 6.92
N ASP A 4 -3.50 17.75 7.56
CA ASP A 4 -4.68 17.24 8.25
C ASP A 4 -5.57 16.51 7.24
N VAL A 5 -6.04 15.33 7.61
CA VAL A 5 -6.93 14.50 6.78
C VAL A 5 -8.32 14.57 7.38
N PHE A 6 -9.28 15.09 6.62
CA PHE A 6 -10.66 15.22 7.06
C PHE A 6 -11.52 14.06 6.54
N PHE A 7 -12.71 13.90 7.12
CA PHE A 7 -13.65 12.84 6.73
C PHE A 7 -14.04 12.94 5.24
N GLU A 8 -14.17 14.16 4.74
CA GLU A 8 -14.46 14.47 3.33
C GLU A 8 -13.36 13.96 2.39
N ASP A 9 -12.10 13.93 2.83
CA ASP A 9 -11.00 13.36 2.04
C ASP A 9 -11.13 11.85 1.92
N ILE A 10 -11.63 11.18 2.96
CA ILE A 10 -11.92 9.74 2.92
C ILE A 10 -13.10 9.45 1.98
N LEU A 11 -14.15 10.27 2.00
CA LEU A 11 -15.27 10.16 1.06
C LEU A 11 -14.82 10.37 -0.39
N ARG A 12 -13.95 11.35 -0.64
CA ARG A 12 -13.37 11.59 -1.97
C ARG A 12 -12.50 10.41 -2.42
N ALA A 13 -11.67 9.88 -1.51
CA ALA A 13 -10.85 8.70 -1.79
C ALA A 13 -11.73 7.48 -2.12
N ARG A 14 -12.85 7.29 -1.43
CA ARG A 14 -13.81 6.22 -1.71
C ARG A 14 -14.34 6.28 -3.15
N GLU A 15 -14.71 7.45 -3.65
CA GLU A 15 -15.23 7.57 -5.02
C GLU A 15 -14.16 7.23 -6.07
N ILE A 16 -12.93 7.70 -5.89
CA ILE A 16 -11.79 7.34 -6.77
C ILE A 16 -11.54 5.83 -6.75
N LEU A 17 -11.69 5.18 -5.59
CA LEU A 17 -11.39 3.77 -5.39
C LEU A 17 -12.51 2.81 -5.81
N ARG A 18 -13.69 3.32 -6.18
CA ARG A 18 -14.93 2.54 -6.32
C ARG A 18 -14.82 1.37 -7.30
N ASN A 19 -14.12 1.54 -8.42
CA ASN A 19 -14.03 0.54 -9.49
C ASN A 19 -12.66 -0.15 -9.57
N VAL A 20 -11.72 0.24 -8.70
CA VAL A 20 -10.34 -0.25 -8.74
C VAL A 20 -9.97 -1.04 -7.49
N SER A 21 -10.61 -0.76 -6.35
CA SER A 21 -10.42 -1.55 -5.12
C SER A 21 -11.52 -2.57 -4.95
N TYR A 22 -11.22 -3.71 -4.35
CA TYR A 22 -12.23 -4.69 -3.99
C TYR A 22 -13.00 -4.24 -2.73
N VAL A 23 -14.28 -4.57 -2.70
CA VAL A 23 -15.07 -4.51 -1.46
C VAL A 23 -14.66 -5.71 -0.61
N ALA A 24 -13.74 -5.49 0.32
CA ALA A 24 -13.28 -6.56 1.18
C ALA A 24 -14.45 -7.11 2.02
N PRO A 25 -14.58 -8.44 2.15
CA PRO A 25 -15.67 -9.02 2.93
C PRO A 25 -15.53 -8.66 4.41
N VAL A 26 -16.66 -8.66 5.10
CA VAL A 26 -16.71 -8.62 6.57
C VAL A 26 -17.07 -10.00 7.05
N LYS A 27 -16.28 -10.56 7.95
CA LYS A 27 -16.52 -11.88 8.55
C LYS A 27 -16.73 -11.72 10.05
N THR A 28 -17.56 -12.57 10.62
CA THR A 28 -17.69 -12.78 12.06
C THR A 28 -17.12 -14.16 12.43
N ASN A 29 -16.84 -14.39 13.71
CA ASN A 29 -16.34 -15.67 14.19
C ASN A 29 -16.84 -15.91 15.62
N VAL A 30 -17.56 -17.01 15.82
CA VAL A 30 -18.19 -17.35 17.11
C VAL A 30 -17.20 -17.56 18.26
N GLU A 31 -16.00 -18.07 17.96
CA GLU A 31 -14.94 -18.24 18.98
C GLU A 31 -14.37 -16.89 19.40
N LEU A 32 -14.18 -15.96 18.45
CA LEU A 32 -13.77 -14.59 18.77
C LEU A 32 -14.83 -13.85 19.57
N ASP A 33 -16.10 -14.07 19.25
CA ASP A 33 -17.20 -13.46 19.99
C ASP A 33 -17.21 -13.95 21.44
N ALA A 34 -17.06 -15.27 21.66
CA ALA A 34 -16.96 -15.87 22.98
C ALA A 34 -15.74 -15.38 23.78
N LEU A 35 -14.57 -15.30 23.13
CA LEU A 35 -13.34 -14.82 23.77
C LEU A 35 -13.39 -13.34 24.18
N THR A 36 -14.15 -12.52 23.44
CA THR A 36 -14.22 -11.07 23.67
C THR A 36 -15.49 -10.63 24.39
N SER A 37 -16.47 -11.53 24.57
CA SER A 37 -17.82 -11.21 25.07
C SER A 37 -18.51 -10.09 24.27
N ALA A 38 -18.24 -10.01 22.97
CA ALA A 38 -18.76 -8.99 22.05
C ALA A 38 -18.96 -9.58 20.64
N THR A 39 -19.71 -8.90 19.77
CA THR A 39 -19.77 -9.29 18.35
C THR A 39 -18.60 -8.68 17.57
N VAL A 40 -17.71 -9.51 17.05
CA VAL A 40 -16.49 -9.10 16.36
C VAL A 40 -16.67 -9.14 14.85
N PHE A 41 -16.49 -7.98 14.21
CA PHE A 41 -16.50 -7.84 12.75
C PHE A 41 -15.09 -7.65 12.20
N LEU A 42 -14.63 -8.62 11.40
CA LEU A 42 -13.32 -8.58 10.75
C LEU A 42 -13.46 -8.05 9.32
N LYS A 43 -12.95 -6.85 9.06
CA LYS A 43 -12.80 -6.33 7.68
C LYS A 43 -11.58 -6.96 7.02
N CYS A 44 -11.79 -7.95 6.15
CA CYS A 44 -10.73 -8.78 5.60
C CYS A 44 -9.96 -8.11 4.44
N GLU A 45 -9.19 -7.06 4.71
CA GLU A 45 -8.38 -6.37 3.70
C GLU A 45 -7.23 -7.24 3.14
N THR A 46 -6.98 -8.43 3.68
CA THR A 46 -6.12 -9.44 3.06
C THR A 46 -6.67 -9.95 1.72
N ALA A 47 -7.98 -9.82 1.49
CA ALA A 47 -8.63 -10.11 0.21
C ALA A 47 -8.53 -8.96 -0.80
N GLN A 48 -7.96 -7.81 -0.42
CA GLN A 48 -7.74 -6.70 -1.33
C GLN A 48 -6.70 -7.08 -2.40
N ARG A 49 -6.67 -6.33 -3.51
CA ARG A 49 -5.54 -6.34 -4.44
C ARG A 49 -4.21 -6.27 -3.69
N THR A 50 -3.23 -7.01 -4.19
CA THR A 50 -1.90 -7.17 -3.57
C THR A 50 -1.93 -7.68 -2.11
N GLY A 51 -3.04 -8.29 -1.68
CA GLY A 51 -3.18 -8.96 -0.39
C GLY A 51 -3.21 -8.05 0.84
N SER A 52 -3.48 -6.74 0.70
CA SER A 52 -3.61 -5.85 1.86
C SER A 52 -4.30 -4.52 1.54
N PHE A 53 -4.71 -3.81 2.60
CA PHE A 53 -5.30 -2.47 2.49
C PHE A 53 -4.42 -1.42 1.78
N LYS A 54 -3.10 -1.65 1.70
CA LYS A 54 -2.14 -0.65 1.20
C LYS A 54 -2.32 -0.29 -0.27
N PHE A 55 -2.96 -1.15 -1.05
CA PHE A 55 -3.35 -0.83 -2.43
C PHE A 55 -4.24 0.42 -2.50
N ARG A 56 -5.16 0.60 -1.54
CA ARG A 56 -6.11 1.74 -1.52
C ARG A 56 -5.39 3.08 -1.48
N GLY A 57 -4.52 3.27 -0.50
CA GLY A 57 -3.76 4.51 -0.35
C GLY A 57 -2.76 4.73 -1.50
N ALA A 58 -2.12 3.66 -1.97
CA ALA A 58 -1.17 3.74 -3.07
C ALA A 58 -1.84 4.17 -4.38
N TYR A 59 -3.00 3.60 -4.72
CA TYR A 59 -3.78 4.01 -5.89
C TYR A 59 -4.27 5.44 -5.78
N TYR A 60 -4.84 5.82 -4.61
CA TYR A 60 -5.29 7.20 -4.39
C TYR A 60 -4.15 8.21 -4.60
N ALA A 61 -2.98 7.96 -4.01
CA ALA A 61 -1.82 8.83 -4.17
C ALA A 61 -1.34 8.90 -5.63
N ALA A 62 -1.23 7.76 -6.32
CA ALA A 62 -0.79 7.70 -7.71
C ALA A 62 -1.78 8.41 -8.66
N SER A 63 -3.09 8.21 -8.48
CA SER A 63 -4.13 8.88 -9.30
C SER A 63 -4.08 10.41 -9.17
N ARG A 64 -3.67 10.91 -8.00
CA ARG A 64 -3.52 12.34 -7.75
C ARG A 64 -2.30 12.93 -8.45
N VAL A 65 -1.23 12.15 -8.62
CA VAL A 65 -0.06 12.57 -9.41
C VAL A 65 -0.43 12.62 -10.89
N GLU A 66 -1.12 11.59 -11.38
CA GLU A 66 -1.63 11.51 -12.76
C GLU A 66 -2.52 12.71 -13.09
N ALA A 67 -3.54 12.96 -12.27
CA ALA A 67 -4.49 14.06 -12.49
C ALA A 67 -3.85 15.47 -12.43
N LYS A 68 -2.73 15.64 -11.73
CA LYS A 68 -2.01 16.93 -11.66
C LYS A 68 -0.99 17.09 -12.79
N GLY A 69 -0.73 16.06 -13.60
CA GLY A 69 0.30 16.10 -14.64
C GLY A 69 1.72 16.33 -14.12
N LEU A 70 2.01 16.00 -12.86
CA LEU A 70 3.29 16.28 -12.18
C LEU A 70 4.42 15.30 -12.59
N GLY A 71 4.40 14.83 -13.84
CA GLY A 71 5.25 13.77 -14.34
C GLY A 71 4.58 12.39 -14.29
N ARG A 72 5.22 11.42 -14.95
CA ARG A 72 4.69 10.04 -15.10
C ARG A 72 5.33 9.05 -14.12
N THR A 73 6.14 9.53 -13.17
CA THR A 73 6.97 8.66 -12.32
C THR A 73 6.81 9.00 -10.85
N VAL A 74 6.60 7.98 -10.03
CA VAL A 74 6.56 8.08 -8.55
C VAL A 74 7.63 7.20 -7.92
N ALA A 75 7.99 7.47 -6.67
CA ALA A 75 8.94 6.64 -5.94
C ALA A 75 8.47 6.38 -4.51
N THR A 76 8.81 5.22 -3.97
CA THR A 76 8.63 4.91 -2.54
C THR A 76 9.80 4.09 -2.02
N ILE A 77 10.03 4.17 -0.71
CA ILE A 77 10.85 3.21 0.03
C ILE A 77 9.91 2.24 0.74
N SER A 78 9.91 0.97 0.34
CA SER A 78 9.10 -0.08 0.97
C SER A 78 9.51 -1.46 0.50
N SER A 79 9.91 -2.33 1.43
CA SER A 79 10.19 -3.75 1.18
C SER A 79 8.96 -4.67 1.17
N GLY A 80 7.74 -4.12 1.31
CA GLY A 80 6.52 -4.93 1.50
C GLY A 80 5.27 -4.42 0.79
N ASN A 81 4.13 -4.54 1.49
CA ASN A 81 2.80 -4.37 0.92
C ASN A 81 2.57 -3.00 0.26
N HIS A 82 3.24 -1.93 0.71
CA HIS A 82 3.08 -0.61 0.09
C HIS A 82 3.74 -0.59 -1.30
N GLY A 83 4.94 -1.17 -1.41
CA GLY A 83 5.65 -1.32 -2.68
C GLY A 83 4.83 -2.11 -3.70
N GLN A 84 4.19 -3.21 -3.27
CA GLN A 84 3.31 -3.98 -4.17
C GLN A 84 2.07 -3.18 -4.56
N GLY A 85 1.42 -2.54 -3.59
CA GLY A 85 0.25 -1.70 -3.82
C GLY A 85 0.55 -0.56 -4.79
N LEU A 86 1.70 0.10 -4.66
CA LEU A 86 2.14 1.17 -5.54
C LEU A 86 2.49 0.65 -6.93
N ALA A 87 3.24 -0.46 -7.03
CA ALA A 87 3.60 -1.07 -8.29
C ALA A 87 2.33 -1.42 -9.11
N LEU A 88 1.34 -2.06 -8.47
CA LEU A 88 0.08 -2.35 -9.16
C LEU A 88 -0.68 -1.07 -9.52
N ALA A 89 -0.72 -0.09 -8.62
CA ALA A 89 -1.42 1.17 -8.87
C ALA A 89 -0.86 1.92 -10.09
N VAL A 90 0.47 2.04 -10.21
CA VAL A 90 1.08 2.73 -11.35
C VAL A 90 0.86 1.99 -12.66
N SER A 91 0.88 0.65 -12.63
CA SER A 91 0.56 -0.17 -13.80
C SER A 91 -0.87 0.10 -14.30
N LEU A 92 -1.85 0.16 -13.40
CA LEU A 92 -3.25 0.45 -13.75
C LEU A 92 -3.46 1.88 -14.27
N LEU A 93 -2.60 2.83 -13.88
CA LEU A 93 -2.67 4.24 -14.25
C LEU A 93 -1.73 4.62 -15.41
N ASN A 94 -1.04 3.64 -16.01
CA ASN A 94 -0.01 3.87 -17.03
C ASN A 94 1.11 4.83 -16.57
N LEU A 95 1.47 4.77 -15.29
CA LEU A 95 2.60 5.49 -14.69
C LEU A 95 3.80 4.54 -14.49
N SER A 96 4.95 5.12 -14.18
CA SER A 96 6.17 4.42 -13.77
C SER A 96 6.38 4.55 -12.26
N ALA A 97 6.99 3.54 -11.63
CA ALA A 97 7.39 3.62 -10.23
C ALA A 97 8.82 3.12 -10.01
N TYR A 98 9.53 3.77 -9.09
CA TYR A 98 10.72 3.22 -8.44
C TYR A 98 10.37 2.78 -7.03
N VAL A 99 10.67 1.53 -6.69
CA VAL A 99 10.48 0.98 -5.35
C VAL A 99 11.83 0.63 -4.76
N ILE A 100 12.25 1.44 -3.80
CA ILE A 100 13.49 1.26 -3.08
C ILE A 100 13.24 0.24 -1.95
N VAL A 101 14.02 -0.83 -1.93
CA VAL A 101 13.88 -1.98 -1.03
C VAL A 101 15.15 -2.11 -0.19
N PRO A 102 15.13 -1.64 1.08
CA PRO A 102 16.24 -1.86 2.00
C PRO A 102 16.39 -3.33 2.36
N LYS A 103 17.63 -3.80 2.55
CA LYS A 103 17.94 -5.12 3.12
C LYS A 103 17.82 -5.10 4.66
N PRO A 104 17.43 -6.20 5.31
CA PRO A 104 16.96 -7.46 4.71
C PRO A 104 15.53 -7.34 4.18
N TYR A 105 15.22 -8.06 3.09
CA TYR A 105 13.88 -8.08 2.49
C TYR A 105 13.45 -9.51 2.16
N VAL A 106 12.14 -9.71 1.98
CA VAL A 106 11.56 -10.99 1.59
C VAL A 106 11.61 -11.10 0.05
N PRO A 107 12.39 -12.03 -0.54
CA PRO A 107 12.56 -12.10 -2.00
C PRO A 107 11.25 -12.22 -2.77
N ARG A 108 10.30 -13.02 -2.26
CA ARG A 108 8.96 -13.16 -2.87
C ARG A 108 8.22 -11.82 -2.97
N LYS A 109 8.37 -10.94 -1.98
CA LYS A 109 7.71 -9.62 -1.99
C LYS A 109 8.37 -8.68 -3.00
N GLN A 110 9.68 -8.76 -3.16
CA GLN A 110 10.42 -7.99 -4.16
C GLN A 110 10.07 -8.43 -5.58
N LEU A 111 9.97 -9.74 -5.83
CA LEU A 111 9.55 -10.26 -7.13
C LEU A 111 8.14 -9.80 -7.50
N ALA A 112 7.19 -9.84 -6.55
CA ALA A 112 5.83 -9.35 -6.78
C ALA A 112 5.79 -7.85 -7.14
N ILE A 113 6.68 -7.03 -6.55
CA ILE A 113 6.81 -5.61 -6.90
C ILE A 113 7.26 -5.46 -8.36
N ALA A 114 8.28 -6.20 -8.78
CA ALA A 114 8.79 -6.17 -10.15
C ALA A 114 7.75 -6.69 -11.16
N GLN A 115 7.02 -7.75 -10.82
CA GLN A 115 5.96 -8.33 -11.68
C GLN A 115 4.80 -7.35 -11.92
N HIS A 116 4.56 -6.43 -11.00
CA HIS A 116 3.59 -5.34 -11.19
C HIS A 116 4.16 -4.15 -11.99
N GLY A 117 5.38 -4.26 -12.54
CA GLY A 117 5.95 -3.29 -13.48
C GLY A 117 6.73 -2.14 -12.83
N ALA A 118 7.01 -2.20 -11.53
CA ALA A 118 7.86 -1.20 -10.88
C ALA A 118 9.35 -1.54 -10.98
N HIS A 119 10.19 -0.51 -11.09
CA HIS A 119 11.64 -0.62 -11.02
C HIS A 119 12.07 -0.81 -9.57
N VAL A 120 12.58 -2.00 -9.23
CA VAL A 120 13.08 -2.28 -7.88
C VAL A 120 14.53 -1.84 -7.75
N ILE A 121 14.82 -1.04 -6.74
CA ILE A 121 16.19 -0.65 -6.35
C ILE A 121 16.47 -1.23 -4.97
N VAL A 122 17.33 -2.23 -4.88
CA VAL A 122 17.74 -2.80 -3.59
C VAL A 122 18.88 -1.98 -3.01
N VAL A 123 18.77 -1.60 -1.73
CA VAL A 123 19.79 -0.80 -1.03
C VAL A 123 20.17 -1.44 0.30
N GLU A 124 21.37 -1.15 0.80
CA GLU A 124 21.72 -1.45 2.19
C GLU A 124 20.91 -0.56 3.13
N ASP A 125 20.44 -1.12 4.25
CA ASP A 125 19.76 -0.32 5.27
C ASP A 125 20.77 0.50 6.08
N ARG A 126 20.90 1.78 5.71
CA ARG A 126 21.74 2.75 6.40
C ARG A 126 21.04 3.43 7.57
N THR A 127 19.80 3.08 7.89
CA THR A 127 19.13 3.59 9.10
C THR A 127 19.53 2.81 10.34
N ALA A 128 19.93 1.54 10.19
CA ALA A 128 20.47 0.69 11.26
C ALA A 128 21.85 1.15 11.79
N SER A 129 22.61 1.94 11.02
CA SER A 129 23.97 2.37 11.40
C SER A 129 24.03 3.67 12.21
N ARG A 130 22.88 4.23 12.63
CA ARG A 130 22.82 5.47 13.45
C ARG A 130 22.67 5.22 14.96
N THR A 131 22.59 3.98 15.41
CA THR A 131 22.43 3.63 16.84
C THR A 131 23.69 3.07 17.51
N SER A 132 24.85 3.07 16.83
CA SER A 132 26.12 2.57 17.37
C SER A 132 27.22 3.63 17.41
N SER A 133 26.87 4.86 17.80
CA SER A 133 27.84 5.87 18.22
C SER A 133 27.32 6.54 19.50
N SER A 134 27.60 5.91 20.64
CA SER A 134 27.56 6.49 21.97
C SER A 134 28.60 5.78 22.82
#